data_AF-A0A2H0V194-F1
#
_entry.id   AF-A0A2H0V194-F1
#
_cell.length_a   1.000
_cell.length_b   1.000
_cell.length_c   1.000
_cell.angle_alpha   90.00
_cell.angle_beta   90.00
_cell.angle_gamma   90.00
#
_symmetry.space_group_name_H-M   'P 1'
#
loop_
_entity.id
_entity.type
_entity.pdbx_description
1 polymer ?
#
loop_
_entity_poly.entity_id
_entity_poly.type
_entity_poly.pdbx_seq_one_letter_code
_entity_poly.pdbx_strand_id
1 'polypeptide(L)'
;MNYPILIAGFAGGMVRGLVGFIKHQYSYKNVSFDLYYFLGMMFLSGVVGLLVAAAFDGNAVFAFIVGYAGGDFVENVYKIIAKKPSLYKIPNLK
;
A
#
# COMPACT_ATOMS: atom_id res chain seq x y z
N MET A 1 -10.95 -0.27 18.85
CA MET A 1 -9.91 0.02 17.83
C MET A 1 -8.63 0.37 18.57
N ASN A 2 -7.56 -0.40 18.39
CA ASN A 2 -6.34 -0.22 19.15
C ASN A 2 -5.47 0.85 18.45
N TYR A 3 -5.18 1.98 19.11
CA TYR A 3 -4.32 3.03 18.56
C TYR A 3 -2.98 2.53 17.96
N PRO A 4 -2.30 1.51 18.56
CA PRO A 4 -1.06 0.98 18.00
C PRO A 4 -1.21 0.36 16.61
N ILE A 5 -2.36 -0.24 16.31
CA ILE A 5 -2.66 -0.89 15.02
C ILE A 5 -2.76 0.18 13.94
N LEU A 6 -3.43 1.30 14.23
CA LEU A 6 -3.63 2.40 13.28
C LEU A 6 -2.31 3.11 12.97
N ILE A 7 -1.51 3.37 14.00
CA ILE A 7 -0.19 3.99 13.85
C ILE A 7 0.74 3.07 13.05
N ALA A 8 0.73 1.77 13.34
CA ALA A 8 1.54 0.79 12.63
C ALA A 8 1.12 0.66 11.16
N GLY A 9 -0.19 0.59 10.87
CA GLY A 9 -0.71 0.57 9.50
C GLY A 9 -0.37 1.81 8.69
N PHE A 10 -0.51 2.99 9.30
CA PHE A 10 -0.11 4.24 8.68
C PHE A 10 1.40 4.29 8.42
N ALA A 11 2.21 3.88 9.40
CA ALA A 11 3.67 3.81 9.25
C ALA A 11 4.10 2.86 8.12
N GLY A 12 3.46 1.69 8.00
CA GLY A 12 3.68 0.79 6.86
C GLY A 12 3.36 1.46 5.52
N GLY A 13 2.22 2.16 5.44
CA GLY A 13 1.82 2.92 4.25
C GLY A 13 2.80 4.04 3.90
N MET A 14 3.37 4.75 4.88
CA MET A 14 4.40 5.75 4.65
C MET A 14 5.70 5.15 4.10
N VAL A 15 6.14 4.01 4.63
CA VAL A 15 7.34 3.31 4.13
C VAL A 15 7.16 2.93 2.65
N ARG A 16 5.97 2.48 2.25
CA ARG A 16 5.65 2.24 0.83
C ARG A 16 5.74 3.53 0.00
N GLY A 17 5.22 4.63 0.51
CA GLY A 17 5.31 5.96 -0.11
C GLY A 17 6.75 6.42 -0.32
N LEU A 18 7.62 6.23 0.69
CA LEU A 18 9.05 6.51 0.61
C LEU A 18 9.74 5.69 -0.49
N VAL A 19 9.49 4.37 -0.52
CA VAL A 19 10.08 3.48 -1.54
C VAL A 19 9.60 3.89 -2.94
N GLY A 20 8.31 4.23 -3.09
CA GLY A 20 7.76 4.72 -4.37
C GLY A 20 8.39 6.04 -4.82
N PHE A 21 8.59 6.97 -3.89
CA PHE A 21 9.24 8.25 -4.18
C PHE A 21 10.72 8.07 -4.56
N ILE A 22 11.46 7.22 -3.85
CA ILE A 22 12.85 6.88 -4.17
C ILE A 22 12.92 6.29 -5.58
N LYS A 23 12.04 5.35 -5.93
CA LYS A 23 11.98 4.79 -7.29
C LYS A 23 11.73 5.87 -8.34
N HIS A 24 10.83 6.82 -8.06
CA HIS A 24 10.58 7.94 -8.96
C HIS A 24 11.83 8.81 -9.16
N GLN A 25 12.55 9.12 -8.08
CA GLN A 25 13.80 9.89 -8.15
C GLN A 25 14.91 9.16 -8.93
N TYR A 26 15.04 7.84 -8.77
CA TYR A 26 16.07 7.06 -9.49
C TYR A 26 15.72 6.78 -10.95
N SER A 27 14.42 6.70 -11.30
CA SER A 27 13.99 6.33 -12.66
C SER A 27 14.03 7.49 -13.65
N TYR A 28 14.09 8.74 -13.19
CA TYR A 28 14.05 9.93 -14.05
C TYR A 28 15.34 10.75 -13.90
N LYS A 29 16.02 11.03 -15.02
CA LYS A 29 17.22 11.88 -15.07
C LYS A 29 16.79 13.35 -14.93
N ASN A 30 17.16 14.01 -13.82
CA ASN A 30 16.73 15.37 -13.40
C ASN A 30 15.26 15.50 -12.93
N VAL A 31 14.94 14.97 -11.75
CA VAL A 31 13.70 15.33 -11.03
C VAL A 31 14.05 16.29 -9.91
N SER A 32 13.53 17.52 -9.97
CA SER A 32 13.58 18.43 -8.83
C SER A 32 12.81 17.81 -7.66
N PHE A 33 13.37 17.85 -6.46
CA PHE A 33 12.67 17.39 -5.26
C PHE A 33 11.50 18.32 -4.97
N ASP A 34 10.30 17.92 -5.36
CA ASP A 34 9.07 18.62 -5.01
C ASP A 34 8.57 18.10 -3.64
N LEU A 35 8.72 18.94 -2.63
CA LEU A 35 8.32 18.64 -1.25
C LEU A 35 6.80 18.42 -1.13
N TYR A 36 5.99 19.13 -1.91
CA TYR A 36 4.53 18.98 -1.89
C TYR A 36 4.12 17.65 -2.51
N TYR A 37 4.75 17.25 -3.62
CA TYR A 37 4.52 15.95 -4.22
C TYR A 37 4.95 14.81 -3.29
N PHE A 38 6.11 14.94 -2.65
CA PHE A 38 6.58 13.99 -1.65
C PHE A 38 5.60 13.82 -0.49
N LEU A 39 5.18 14.92 0.14
CA LEU A 39 4.25 14.89 1.26
C LEU A 39 2.87 14.39 0.84
N GLY A 40 2.38 14.79 -0.33
CA GLY A 40 1.11 14.31 -0.88
C GLY A 40 1.12 12.80 -1.10
N MET A 41 2.18 12.27 -1.73
CA MET A 41 2.34 10.83 -1.97
C MET A 41 2.52 10.03 -0.67
N MET A 42 3.32 10.54 0.27
CA MET A 42 3.49 9.95 1.59
C MET A 42 2.18 9.90 2.38
N PHE A 43 1.44 11.01 2.39
CA PHE A 43 0.18 11.12 3.11
C PHE A 43 -0.90 10.21 2.51
N LEU A 44 -1.04 10.23 1.19
CA LEU A 44 -2.01 9.38 0.49
C LEU A 44 -1.69 7.89 0.71
N SER A 45 -0.42 7.50 0.63
CA SER A 45 0.02 6.13 0.90
C SER A 45 -0.20 5.73 2.36
N GLY A 46 0.05 6.64 3.30
CA GLY A 46 -0.24 6.43 4.73
C GLY A 46 -1.73 6.24 5.00
N VAL A 47 -2.59 7.06 4.40
CA VAL A 47 -4.07 6.93 4.52
C VAL A 47 -4.54 5.59 3.99
N VAL A 48 -4.03 5.15 2.82
CA VAL A 48 -4.34 3.81 2.29
C VAL A 48 -3.89 2.73 3.26
N GLY A 49 -2.67 2.81 3.79
CA GLY A 49 -2.15 1.85 4.78
C GLY A 49 -3.01 1.78 6.05
N LEU A 50 -3.49 2.92 6.54
CA LEU A 50 -4.39 3.01 7.69
C LEU A 50 -5.76 2.40 7.39
N LEU A 51 -6.36 2.68 6.23
CA LEU A 51 -7.65 2.13 5.83
C LEU A 51 -7.60 0.61 5.70
N VAL A 52 -6.53 0.07 5.09
CA VAL A 52 -6.35 -1.37 4.97
C VAL A 52 -6.10 -1.99 6.35
N ALA A 53 -5.22 -1.43 7.17
CA ALA A 53 -5.00 -1.93 8.53
C ALA A 53 -6.25 -1.87 9.43
N ALA A 54 -7.14 -0.89 9.23
CA ALA A 54 -8.41 -0.78 9.95
C ALA A 54 -9.45 -1.82 9.49
N ALA A 55 -9.35 -2.31 8.26
CA ALA A 55 -10.27 -3.30 7.72
C ALA A 55 -10.01 -4.74 8.21
N PHE A 56 -8.84 -5.00 8.81
CA PHE A 56 -8.45 -6.31 9.30
C PHE A 56 -8.09 -6.26 10.79
N ASP A 57 -8.69 -7.14 11.59
CA ASP A 57 -8.29 -7.33 12.98
C ASP A 57 -6.98 -8.13 13.06
N GLY A 58 -6.03 -7.62 13.83
CA GLY A 58 -4.71 -8.24 14.00
C GLY A 58 -3.85 -7.57 15.05
N ASN A 59 -2.56 -7.95 15.12
CA ASN A 59 -1.58 -7.28 15.97
C ASN A 59 -0.93 -6.08 15.23
N ALA A 60 -0.20 -5.24 15.96
CA ALA A 60 0.47 -4.07 15.38
C ALA A 60 1.49 -4.44 14.28
N VAL A 61 2.16 -5.59 14.40
CA VAL A 61 3.11 -6.06 13.38
C VAL A 61 2.41 -6.42 12.07
N PHE A 62 1.28 -7.12 12.17
CA PHE A 62 0.44 -7.46 11.04
C PHE A 62 -0.11 -6.19 10.37
N ALA A 63 -0.59 -5.24 11.17
CA ALA A 63 -1.05 -3.94 10.68
C ALA A 63 0.03 -3.19 9.90
N PHE A 64 1.28 -3.22 10.37
CA PHE A 64 2.42 -2.63 9.66
C PHE A 64 2.67 -3.28 8.30
N ILE A 65 2.72 -4.61 8.25
CA ILE A 65 2.97 -5.36 7.00
C ILE A 65 1.83 -5.13 6.00
N VAL A 66 0.59 -5.22 6.48
CA VAL A 66 -0.62 -5.00 5.68
C VAL A 66 -0.71 -3.55 5.19
N GLY A 67 -0.35 -2.58 6.03
CA GLY A 67 -0.28 -1.17 5.67
C GLY A 67 0.76 -0.89 4.59
N TYR A 68 1.93 -1.56 4.65
CA TYR A 68 2.96 -1.47 3.62
C TYR A 68 2.54 -2.12 2.29
N ALA A 69 1.88 -3.27 2.33
CA ALA A 69 1.33 -3.90 1.13
C ALA A 69 0.16 -3.08 0.53
N GLY A 70 -0.66 -2.46 1.39
CA GLY A 70 -1.72 -1.54 1.01
C GLY A 70 -2.75 -2.21 0.10
N GLY A 71 -3.02 -1.58 -1.05
CA GLY A 71 -4.00 -2.09 -2.02
C GLY A 71 -3.68 -3.49 -2.56
N ASP A 72 -2.40 -3.85 -2.68
CA ASP A 72 -1.98 -5.18 -3.18
C ASP A 72 -2.42 -6.28 -2.23
N PHE A 73 -2.46 -6.00 -0.92
CA PHE A 73 -2.98 -6.94 0.06
C PHE A 73 -4.48 -7.17 -0.14
N VAL A 74 -5.25 -6.09 -0.28
CA VAL A 74 -6.70 -6.16 -0.50
C VAL A 74 -7.03 -6.93 -1.78
N GLU A 75 -6.29 -6.67 -2.86
CA GLU A 75 -6.45 -7.39 -4.12
C GLU A 75 -6.21 -8.90 -3.95
N ASN A 76 -5.14 -9.27 -3.25
CA ASN A 76 -4.81 -10.67 -3.04
C ASN A 76 -5.82 -11.37 -2.12
N VAL A 77 -6.31 -10.69 -1.07
CA VAL A 77 -7.40 -11.21 -0.23
C VAL A 77 -8.66 -11.43 -1.07
N TYR A 78 -9.02 -10.46 -1.93
CA TYR A 78 -10.15 -10.60 -2.84
C TYR A 78 -10.01 -11.81 -3.77
N LYS A 79 -8.83 -12.02 -4.37
CA LYS A 79 -8.56 -13.19 -5.24
C LYS A 79 -8.76 -14.52 -4.51
N ILE A 80 -8.32 -14.61 -3.26
CA ILE A 80 -8.50 -15.81 -2.42
C ILE A 80 -9.98 -16.06 -2.15
N ILE A 81 -10.74 -15.04 -1.74
CA ILE A 81 -12.18 -15.14 -1.44
C ILE A 81 -12.97 -15.51 -2.72
N ALA A 82 -12.66 -14.85 -3.83
CA ALA A 82 -13.32 -15.09 -5.11
C ALA A 82 -12.89 -16.41 -5.78
N LYS A 83 -11.89 -17.12 -5.25
CA LYS A 83 -11.28 -18.33 -5.82
C LYS A 83 -10.87 -18.16 -7.29
N LYS A 84 -10.50 -16.95 -7.70
CA LYS A 84 -10.04 -16.64 -9.06
C LYS A 84 -8.55 -16.29 -9.03
N PRO A 85 -7.69 -16.94 -9.83
CA PRO A 85 -6.28 -16.62 -9.88
C PRO A 85 -6.02 -15.22 -10.46
N SER A 86 -6.96 -14.69 -11.25
CA SER A 86 -6.87 -13.35 -11.85
C SER A 86 -8.21 -12.61 -11.80
N LEU A 87 -8.14 -11.30 -11.60
CA LEU A 87 -9.27 -10.39 -11.75
C LEU A 87 -9.74 -10.31 -13.22
N TYR A 88 -8.79 -10.37 -14.16
CA TYR A 88 -9.05 -10.35 -15.58
C TYR A 88 -9.25 -11.76 -16.14
N LYS A 89 -10.25 -11.95 -17.01
CA LYS A 89 -10.30 -13.10 -17.90
C LYS A 89 -9.18 -12.94 -18.92
N ILE A 90 -8.14 -13.79 -18.82
CA ILE A 90 -7.13 -13.87 -19.87
C ILE A 90 -7.86 -14.36 -21.13
N PRO A 91 -7.82 -13.64 -22.27
CA PRO A 91 -8.36 -14.17 -23.51
C PRO A 91 -7.61 -15.47 -23.82
N ASN A 92 -8.34 -16.57 -24.08
CA ASN A 92 -7.74 -17.78 -24.60
C ASN A 92 -7.13 -17.42 -25.96
N LEU A 93 -5.81 -17.21 -26.00
CA LEU A 93 -5.05 -17.29 -27.24
C LEU A 93 -5.07 -18.76 -27.64
N LYS A 94 -5.96 -19.08 -28.58
CA LYS A 94 -5.96 -20.34 -29.32
C LYS A 94 -4.67 -20.46 -30.12
#